data_AF-A0A4U0W399-F1
#
_entry.id   AF-A0A4U0W399-F1
#
_cell.length_a   1.000
_cell.length_b   1.000
_cell.length_c   1.000
_cell.angle_alpha   90.00
_cell.angle_beta   90.00
_cell.angle_gamma   90.00
#
_symmetry.space_group_name_H-M   'P 1'
#
loop_
_entity.id
_entity.type
_entity.pdbx_description
1 polymer ?
#
loop_
_entity_poly.entity_id
_entity_poly.type
_entity_poly.pdbx_seq_one_letter_code
_entity_poly.pdbx_strand_id
1 'polypeptide(L)'
;ALVEILPSDDVLGEYYLAYEHHHFASLVRKTAKALLKKNPSSLRLYNAYALVESRSGNSSTASRIFATAIGLSERLSQQAQLDVILLWRTWIWEALRVDDVSAALYRALSVFEAKPSPEPAPGTYAENTRAIATLKAQRHLTEGRDHCLSSRNFYHATLYSECHSLLCYLTASDPIAAALEAFHKSLALFSASTGPLQSNASISEAQELMHQGKAQLLAHHNARRIYKPSTVRSELTESIAMFPSNTIFLNQYADNEARFRIDDRVRSIIKDVVLKSNESTIIAHIFAVQSEMARGVEGGSTTYAVRGTFDRVLATSTGKHSAALWSLYFLFELSKGDMKRSKDVFLQGMTNLPWNKSFIMLAFRHLTEVMTYNELRRVYRVMGEKELRVFVDLEDVFEGVEARRAIRPETADQEIERA
;
A
#
# COMPACT_ATOMS: atom_id res chain seq x y z
N ALA A 1 5.02 -23.74 5.51
CA ALA A 1 4.60 -22.41 4.99
C ALA A 1 4.53 -22.45 3.45
N LEU A 2 3.73 -21.60 2.78
CA LEU A 2 3.61 -21.60 1.30
C LEU A 2 4.98 -21.49 0.58
N VAL A 3 5.94 -20.78 1.18
CA VAL A 3 7.33 -20.64 0.73
C VAL A 3 8.10 -21.98 0.70
N GLU A 4 7.74 -22.94 1.55
CA GLU A 4 8.37 -24.28 1.55
C GLU A 4 7.85 -25.15 0.40
N ILE A 5 6.62 -24.88 -0.05
CA ILE A 5 5.96 -25.58 -1.16
C ILE A 5 6.41 -25.00 -2.51
N LEU A 6 6.66 -23.69 -2.56
CA LEU A 6 7.12 -22.95 -3.74
C LEU A 6 8.50 -22.31 -3.50
N PRO A 7 9.57 -23.10 -3.36
CA PRO A 7 10.89 -22.60 -2.99
C PRO A 7 11.56 -21.77 -4.10
N SER A 8 11.08 -21.84 -5.34
CA SER A 8 11.60 -21.06 -6.49
C SER A 8 10.92 -19.70 -6.66
N ASP A 9 9.89 -19.39 -5.86
CA ASP A 9 9.19 -18.11 -5.93
C ASP A 9 9.84 -17.09 -4.99
N ASP A 10 10.78 -16.33 -5.54
CA ASP A 10 11.51 -15.30 -4.79
C ASP A 10 10.61 -14.12 -4.36
N VAL A 11 9.48 -13.87 -5.05
CA VAL A 11 8.51 -12.82 -4.67
C VAL A 11 7.78 -13.23 -3.40
N LEU A 12 7.35 -14.49 -3.34
CA LEU A 12 6.74 -15.04 -2.13
C LEU A 12 7.74 -15.09 -0.97
N GLY A 13 9.02 -15.40 -1.26
CA GLY A 13 10.10 -15.32 -0.29
C GLY A 13 10.30 -13.92 0.29
N GLU A 14 10.33 -12.89 -0.55
CA GLU A 14 10.41 -11.49 -0.13
C GLU A 14 9.21 -11.08 0.74
N TYR A 15 7.99 -11.41 0.32
CA TYR A 15 6.78 -11.14 1.11
C TYR A 15 6.82 -11.82 2.48
N TYR A 16 7.26 -13.08 2.53
CA TYR A 16 7.39 -13.83 3.77
C TYR A 16 8.39 -13.20 4.74
N LEU A 17 9.52 -12.71 4.23
CA LEU A 17 10.49 -11.96 5.06
C LEU A 17 9.91 -10.66 5.59
N ALA A 18 9.13 -9.92 4.79
CA ALA A 18 8.44 -8.72 5.25
C ALA A 18 7.41 -9.03 6.35
N TYR A 19 6.63 -10.11 6.17
CA TYR A 19 5.66 -10.58 7.16
C TYR A 19 6.34 -11.01 8.47
N GLU A 20 7.38 -11.84 8.40
CA GLU A 20 8.12 -12.26 9.58
C GLU A 20 8.86 -11.10 10.25
N HIS A 21 9.37 -10.12 9.50
CA HIS A 21 9.96 -8.93 10.11
C HIS A 21 8.96 -8.19 11.00
N HIS A 22 7.70 -8.07 10.55
CA HIS A 22 6.66 -7.36 11.30
C HIS A 22 6.13 -8.13 12.51
N HIS A 23 5.90 -9.44 12.38
CA HIS A 23 5.28 -10.25 13.43
C HIS A 23 6.27 -11.07 14.28
N PHE A 24 7.43 -11.40 13.74
CA PHE A 24 8.41 -12.35 14.30
C PHE A 24 9.87 -11.88 14.11
N ALA A 25 10.17 -10.64 14.49
CA ALA A 25 11.45 -9.97 14.22
C ALA A 25 12.71 -10.71 14.72
N SER A 26 12.60 -11.61 15.70
CA SER A 26 13.73 -12.43 16.17
C SER A 26 14.09 -13.58 15.23
N LEU A 27 13.13 -14.08 14.45
CA LEU A 27 13.29 -15.26 13.58
C LEU A 27 13.69 -14.89 12.15
N VAL A 28 13.27 -13.71 11.67
CA VAL A 28 13.44 -13.29 10.26
C VAL A 28 14.88 -13.37 9.74
N ARG A 29 15.89 -13.10 10.58
CA ARG A 29 17.30 -13.22 10.19
C ARG A 29 17.71 -14.66 9.90
N LYS A 30 17.20 -15.62 10.67
CA LYS A 30 17.44 -17.05 10.45
C LYS A 30 16.73 -17.50 9.17
N THR A 31 15.50 -17.04 8.96
CA THR A 31 14.71 -17.33 7.77
C THR A 31 15.36 -16.78 6.51
N ALA A 32 15.79 -15.52 6.49
CA ALA A 32 16.46 -14.93 5.34
C ALA A 32 17.72 -15.70 4.93
N LYS A 33 18.54 -16.10 5.91
CA LYS A 33 19.71 -16.96 5.65
C LYS A 33 19.32 -18.34 5.13
N ALA A 34 18.21 -18.92 5.61
CA ALA A 34 17.72 -20.20 5.11
C ALA A 34 17.22 -20.11 3.67
N LEU A 35 16.53 -19.03 3.29
CA LEU A 35 16.08 -18.79 1.92
C LEU A 35 17.26 -18.57 0.97
N LEU A 36 18.25 -17.75 1.36
CA LEU A 36 19.46 -17.53 0.56
C LEU A 36 20.28 -18.80 0.37
N LYS A 37 20.31 -19.71 1.36
CA LYS A 37 20.97 -21.01 1.21
C LYS A 37 20.29 -21.88 0.14
N LYS A 38 18.97 -21.77 -0.01
CA LYS A 38 18.22 -22.50 -1.04
C LYS A 38 18.44 -21.87 -2.42
N ASN A 39 18.39 -20.54 -2.51
CA ASN A 39 18.53 -19.78 -3.76
C ASN A 39 19.68 -18.77 -3.67
N PRO A 40 20.95 -19.22 -3.73
CA PRO A 40 22.12 -18.34 -3.53
C PRO A 40 22.38 -17.37 -4.68
N SER A 41 21.70 -17.53 -5.82
CA SER A 41 21.80 -16.66 -7.00
C SER A 41 20.73 -15.57 -7.05
N SER A 42 19.79 -15.52 -6.10
CA SER A 42 18.69 -14.55 -6.14
C SER A 42 19.10 -13.20 -5.54
N LEU A 43 19.35 -12.20 -6.40
CA LEU A 43 19.64 -10.84 -5.94
C LEU A 43 18.44 -10.20 -5.22
N ARG A 44 17.21 -10.55 -5.59
CA ARG A 44 15.99 -10.11 -4.89
C ARG A 44 15.95 -10.59 -3.43
N LEU A 45 16.33 -11.83 -3.14
CA LEU A 45 16.41 -12.32 -1.75
C LEU A 45 17.56 -11.66 -0.97
N TYR A 46 18.69 -11.34 -1.62
CA TYR A 46 19.74 -10.54 -0.99
C TYR A 46 19.24 -9.13 -0.66
N ASN A 47 18.45 -8.52 -1.54
CA ASN A 47 17.82 -7.21 -1.32
C ASN A 47 16.93 -7.25 -0.07
N ALA A 48 16.05 -8.25 0.01
CA ALA A 48 15.15 -8.44 1.15
C ALA A 48 15.92 -8.69 2.46
N TYR A 49 16.99 -9.50 2.42
CA TYR A 49 17.83 -9.74 3.59
C TYR A 49 18.55 -8.45 4.07
N ALA A 50 19.11 -7.68 3.13
CA ALA A 50 19.75 -6.41 3.45
C ALA A 50 18.76 -5.39 4.04
N LEU A 51 17.52 -5.35 3.54
CA LEU A 51 16.43 -4.55 4.11
C LEU A 51 16.13 -4.97 5.55
N VAL A 52 16.00 -6.27 5.83
CA VAL A 52 15.77 -6.78 7.19
C VAL A 52 16.87 -6.31 8.15
N GLU A 53 18.15 -6.41 7.77
CA GLU A 53 19.26 -5.95 8.60
C GLU A 53 19.27 -4.42 8.78
N SER A 54 19.00 -3.66 7.72
CA SER A 54 18.91 -2.18 7.76
C SER A 54 17.80 -1.72 8.70
N ARG A 55 16.59 -2.31 8.57
CA ARG A 55 15.42 -1.96 9.39
C ARG A 55 15.52 -2.46 10.83
N SER A 56 16.38 -3.44 11.09
CA SER A 56 16.74 -3.90 12.44
C SER A 56 17.84 -3.05 13.11
N GLY A 57 18.35 -2.00 12.44
CA GLY A 57 19.37 -1.09 12.97
C GLY A 57 20.81 -1.47 12.63
N ASN A 58 21.05 -2.54 11.86
CA ASN A 58 22.39 -3.02 11.50
C ASN A 58 22.88 -2.46 10.14
N SER A 59 22.87 -1.14 9.96
CA SER A 59 23.13 -0.47 8.68
C SER A 59 24.49 -0.81 8.02
N SER A 60 25.53 -1.03 8.83
CA SER A 60 26.85 -1.43 8.33
C SER A 60 26.85 -2.85 7.73
N THR A 61 26.15 -3.78 8.38
CA THR A 61 25.98 -5.15 7.87
C THR A 61 25.13 -5.17 6.61
N ALA A 62 24.06 -4.37 6.56
CA ALA A 62 23.23 -4.22 5.37
C ALA A 62 24.05 -3.69 4.18
N SER A 63 24.88 -2.66 4.40
CA SER A 63 25.75 -2.10 3.36
C SER A 63 26.77 -3.12 2.84
N ARG A 64 27.30 -3.98 3.73
CA ARG A 64 28.17 -5.09 3.31
C ARG A 64 27.41 -6.14 2.50
N ILE A 65 26.17 -6.47 2.86
CA ILE A 65 25.33 -7.41 2.12
C ILE A 65 25.05 -6.86 0.71
N PHE A 66 24.67 -5.59 0.59
CA PHE A 66 24.48 -4.94 -0.72
C PHE A 66 25.74 -5.00 -1.57
N ALA A 67 26.88 -4.54 -1.04
CA ALA A 67 28.15 -4.57 -1.77
C ALA A 67 28.56 -5.98 -2.21
N THR A 68 28.36 -6.98 -1.34
CA THR A 68 28.67 -8.38 -1.63
C THR A 68 27.76 -8.94 -2.72
N ALA A 69 26.45 -8.65 -2.66
CA ALA A 69 25.47 -9.11 -3.65
C ALA A 69 25.70 -8.47 -5.03
N ILE A 70 26.07 -7.18 -5.06
CA ILE A 70 26.44 -6.49 -6.30
C ILE A 70 27.72 -7.11 -6.89
N GLY A 71 28.75 -7.34 -6.07
CA GLY A 71 29.98 -8.00 -6.52
C GLY A 71 29.79 -9.46 -6.96
N LEU A 72 28.80 -10.17 -6.40
CA LEU A 72 28.43 -11.53 -6.80
C LEU A 72 27.80 -11.56 -8.20
N SER A 73 27.11 -10.49 -8.60
CA SER A 73 26.32 -10.44 -9.84
C SER A 73 27.14 -10.74 -11.11
N GLU A 74 28.44 -10.38 -11.13
CA GLU A 74 29.35 -10.67 -12.26
C GLU A 74 29.44 -12.16 -12.59
N ARG A 75 29.19 -13.03 -11.61
CA ARG A 75 29.26 -14.50 -11.75
C ARG A 75 27.90 -15.14 -12.05
N LEU A 76 26.83 -14.36 -12.02
CA LEU A 76 25.47 -14.84 -12.24
C LEU A 76 25.09 -14.73 -13.72
N SER A 77 23.95 -15.34 -14.08
CA SER A 77 23.40 -15.26 -15.43
C SER A 77 23.01 -13.83 -15.80
N GLN A 78 22.96 -13.52 -17.10
CA GLN A 78 22.53 -12.19 -17.60
C GLN A 78 21.15 -11.79 -17.07
N GLN A 79 20.22 -12.76 -16.95
CA GLN A 79 18.89 -12.49 -16.40
C GLN A 79 18.94 -12.08 -14.93
N ALA A 80 19.78 -12.73 -14.11
CA ALA A 80 19.93 -12.39 -12.70
C ALA A 80 20.67 -11.07 -12.50
N GLN A 81 21.56 -10.69 -13.42
CA GLN A 81 22.27 -9.40 -13.38
C GLN A 81 21.34 -8.20 -13.55
N LEU A 82 20.16 -8.38 -14.16
CA LEU A 82 19.18 -7.30 -14.30
C LEU A 82 18.74 -6.76 -12.93
N ASP A 83 18.62 -7.62 -11.91
CA ASP A 83 18.21 -7.23 -10.56
C ASP A 83 19.29 -6.43 -9.79
N VAL A 84 20.49 -6.22 -10.33
CA VAL A 84 21.53 -5.40 -9.69
C VAL A 84 21.03 -3.97 -9.42
N ILE A 85 20.23 -3.41 -10.35
CA ILE A 85 19.68 -2.06 -10.18
C ILE A 85 18.67 -1.99 -9.02
N LEU A 86 17.98 -3.09 -8.70
CA LEU A 86 17.09 -3.17 -7.53
C LEU A 86 17.88 -3.00 -6.22
N LEU A 87 19.06 -3.62 -6.13
CA LEU A 87 19.95 -3.49 -4.97
C LEU A 87 20.41 -2.04 -4.80
N TRP A 88 20.86 -1.40 -5.89
CA TRP A 88 21.28 0.00 -5.87
C TRP A 88 20.16 0.94 -5.46
N ARG A 89 18.98 0.81 -6.08
CA ARG A 89 17.79 1.59 -5.73
C ARG A 89 17.48 1.51 -4.24
N THR A 90 17.41 0.28 -3.73
CA THR A 90 17.06 0.03 -2.33
C THR A 90 18.14 0.58 -1.39
N TRP A 91 19.41 0.39 -1.73
CA TRP A 91 20.52 0.86 -0.92
C TRP A 91 20.58 2.40 -0.84
N ILE A 92 20.26 3.12 -1.92
CA ILE A 92 20.13 4.59 -1.91
C ILE A 92 18.98 5.01 -1.00
N TRP A 93 17.79 4.40 -1.16
CA TRP A 93 16.62 4.72 -0.34
C TRP A 93 16.81 4.44 1.14
N GLU A 94 17.52 3.37 1.51
CA GLU A 94 17.82 3.08 2.91
C GLU A 94 18.73 4.13 3.56
N ALA A 95 19.66 4.75 2.81
CA ALA A 95 20.41 5.89 3.30
C ALA A 95 19.52 7.13 3.49
N LEU A 96 18.67 7.43 2.50
CA LEU A 96 17.73 8.56 2.59
C LEU A 96 16.75 8.43 3.74
N ARG A 97 16.32 7.21 4.06
CA ARG A 97 15.42 6.93 5.18
C ARG A 97 16.01 7.33 6.53
N VAL A 98 17.31 7.11 6.73
CA VAL A 98 18.03 7.46 7.97
C VAL A 98 18.68 8.84 7.91
N ASP A 99 18.31 9.66 6.92
CA ASP A 99 18.81 11.01 6.68
C ASP A 99 20.32 11.11 6.40
N ASP A 100 20.96 10.02 5.99
CA ASP A 100 22.35 10.01 5.56
C ASP A 100 22.47 10.38 4.07
N VAL A 101 22.36 11.67 3.79
CA VAL A 101 22.44 12.22 2.43
C VAL A 101 23.81 11.97 1.80
N SER A 102 24.88 11.96 2.60
CA SER A 102 26.25 11.72 2.14
C SER A 102 26.44 10.29 1.64
N ALA A 103 25.90 9.30 2.36
CA ALA A 103 25.90 7.91 1.91
C ALA A 103 24.97 7.68 0.71
N ALA A 104 23.80 8.34 0.68
CA ALA A 104 22.90 8.28 -0.48
C ALA A 104 23.58 8.82 -1.74
N LEU A 105 24.25 9.97 -1.65
CA LEU A 105 25.02 10.56 -2.74
C LEU A 105 26.15 9.64 -3.19
N TYR A 106 26.93 9.10 -2.25
CA TYR A 106 28.00 8.15 -2.59
C TYR A 106 27.48 6.94 -3.38
N ARG A 107 26.38 6.33 -2.91
CA ARG A 107 25.76 5.17 -3.56
C ARG A 107 25.22 5.52 -4.96
N ALA A 108 24.57 6.68 -5.10
CA ALA A 108 24.07 7.14 -6.41
C ALA A 108 25.22 7.40 -7.40
N LEU A 109 26.34 7.96 -6.93
CA LEU A 109 27.53 8.19 -7.76
C LEU A 109 28.28 6.91 -8.11
N SER A 110 28.14 5.85 -7.31
CA SER A 110 28.87 4.58 -7.50
C SER A 110 28.05 3.51 -8.23
N VAL A 111 26.85 3.86 -8.72
CA VAL A 111 25.90 2.90 -9.32
C VAL A 111 26.45 2.11 -10.51
N PHE A 112 27.47 2.65 -11.19
CA PHE A 112 28.14 2.01 -12.32
C PHE A 112 29.25 1.02 -11.89
N GLU A 113 29.60 0.96 -10.60
CA GLU A 113 30.66 0.10 -10.10
C GLU A 113 30.18 -1.35 -9.96
N ALA A 114 30.92 -2.29 -10.53
CA ALA A 114 30.60 -3.72 -10.41
C ALA A 114 30.94 -4.29 -9.02
N LYS A 115 31.88 -3.67 -8.29
CA LYS A 115 32.32 -4.07 -6.94
C LYS A 115 32.43 -2.84 -6.04
N PRO A 116 31.29 -2.32 -5.55
CA PRO A 116 31.29 -1.11 -4.75
C PRO A 116 31.83 -1.36 -3.35
N SER A 117 32.44 -0.34 -2.76
CA SER A 117 32.80 -0.35 -1.33
C SER A 117 31.54 -0.11 -0.47
N PRO A 118 31.39 -0.79 0.68
CA PRO A 118 30.28 -0.51 1.61
C PRO A 118 30.28 0.92 2.14
N GLU A 119 31.46 1.54 2.22
CA GLU A 119 31.69 2.87 2.77
C GLU A 119 32.54 3.72 1.82
N PRO A 120 32.33 5.05 1.78
CA PRO A 120 33.07 5.94 0.91
C PRO A 120 34.56 6.01 1.31
N ALA A 121 35.44 6.07 0.32
CA ALA A 121 36.87 6.30 0.54
C ALA A 121 37.15 7.78 0.90
N PRO A 122 38.29 8.06 1.57
CA PRO A 122 38.73 9.44 1.76
C PRO A 122 38.88 10.15 0.42
N GLY A 123 38.25 11.32 0.26
CA GLY A 123 38.32 12.12 -0.97
C GLY A 123 37.24 11.83 -2.02
N THR A 124 36.34 10.86 -1.79
CA THR A 124 35.19 10.58 -2.68
C THR A 124 34.32 11.81 -2.96
N TYR A 125 34.28 12.77 -2.04
CA TYR A 125 33.52 14.01 -2.18
C TYR A 125 34.30 15.15 -2.85
N ALA A 126 35.51 14.96 -3.36
CA ALA A 126 36.24 16.00 -4.09
C ALA A 126 35.46 16.42 -5.35
N GLU A 127 35.38 17.73 -5.62
CA GLU A 127 34.50 18.30 -6.65
C GLU A 127 34.74 17.72 -8.05
N ASN A 128 36.00 17.64 -8.48
CA ASN A 128 36.36 17.06 -9.78
C ASN A 128 36.00 15.57 -9.87
N THR A 129 36.20 14.81 -8.78
CA THR A 129 35.87 13.38 -8.72
C THR A 129 34.36 13.18 -8.78
N ARG A 130 33.61 14.04 -8.08
CA ARG A 130 32.16 14.05 -8.07
C ARG A 130 31.58 14.32 -9.45
N ALA A 131 32.06 15.35 -10.15
CA ALA A 131 31.58 15.70 -11.49
C ALA A 131 31.78 14.54 -12.49
N ILE A 132 32.95 13.89 -12.46
CA ILE A 132 33.25 12.73 -13.31
C ILE A 132 32.34 11.54 -12.95
N ALA A 133 32.17 11.27 -11.65
CA ALA A 133 31.31 10.18 -11.19
C ALA A 133 29.83 10.42 -11.55
N THR A 134 29.34 11.65 -11.45
CA THR A 134 27.98 12.03 -11.87
C THR A 134 27.76 11.73 -13.34
N LEU A 135 28.68 12.11 -14.23
CA LEU A 135 28.55 11.85 -15.65
C LEU A 135 28.56 10.35 -15.98
N LYS A 136 29.42 9.56 -15.31
CA LYS A 136 29.46 8.11 -15.46
C LYS A 136 28.18 7.44 -14.97
N ALA A 137 27.71 7.82 -13.78
CA ALA A 137 26.47 7.31 -13.20
C ALA A 137 25.27 7.65 -14.08
N GLN A 138 25.16 8.91 -14.53
CA GLN A 138 24.10 9.36 -15.42
C GLN A 138 24.09 8.52 -16.71
N ARG A 139 25.24 8.38 -17.36
CA ARG A 139 25.37 7.59 -18.59
C ARG A 139 24.95 6.13 -18.38
N HIS A 140 25.46 5.49 -17.33
CA HIS A 140 25.11 4.10 -17.00
C HIS A 140 23.61 3.93 -16.80
N LEU A 141 22.97 4.86 -16.07
CA LEU A 141 21.54 4.79 -15.79
C LEU A 141 20.68 5.03 -17.03
N THR A 142 21.06 5.97 -17.90
CA THR A 142 20.33 6.23 -19.14
C THR A 142 20.50 5.09 -20.15
N GLU A 143 21.72 4.58 -20.34
CA GLU A 143 21.98 3.45 -21.24
C GLU A 143 21.27 2.18 -20.74
N GLY A 144 21.29 1.92 -19.43
CA GLY A 144 20.58 0.79 -18.82
C GLY A 144 19.07 0.86 -18.99
N ARG A 145 18.47 2.06 -18.79
CA ARG A 145 17.05 2.30 -19.07
C ARG A 145 16.72 2.04 -20.54
N ASP A 146 17.47 2.64 -21.45
CA ASP A 146 17.18 2.57 -22.89
C ASP A 146 17.35 1.14 -23.43
N HIS A 147 18.34 0.41 -22.93
CA HIS A 147 18.49 -1.02 -23.19
C HIS A 147 17.29 -1.84 -22.68
N CYS A 148 16.85 -1.60 -21.44
CA CYS A 148 15.68 -2.28 -20.87
C CYS A 148 14.40 -1.97 -21.65
N LEU A 149 14.20 -0.71 -22.08
CA LEU A 149 13.08 -0.31 -22.92
C LEU A 149 13.10 -1.04 -24.28
N SER A 150 14.26 -1.10 -24.94
CA SER A 150 14.41 -1.83 -26.21
C SER A 150 14.12 -3.33 -26.07
N SER A 151 14.48 -3.92 -24.93
CA SER A 151 14.25 -5.33 -24.60
C SER A 151 12.87 -5.60 -23.99
N ARG A 152 11.99 -4.59 -23.92
CA ARG A 152 10.64 -4.65 -23.30
C ARG A 152 10.63 -5.08 -21.83
N ASN A 153 11.72 -4.84 -21.11
CA ASN A 153 11.83 -5.08 -19.68
C ASN A 153 11.50 -3.80 -18.89
N PHE A 154 10.21 -3.46 -18.84
CA PHE A 154 9.74 -2.19 -18.30
C PHE A 154 9.98 -2.04 -16.80
N TYR A 155 9.91 -3.14 -16.03
CA TYR A 155 10.19 -3.11 -14.59
C TYR A 155 11.60 -2.59 -14.29
N HIS A 156 12.62 -3.14 -14.95
CA HIS A 156 14.01 -2.70 -14.74
C HIS A 156 14.26 -1.30 -15.31
N ALA A 157 13.62 -0.96 -16.43
CA ALA A 157 13.66 0.40 -16.96
C ALA A 157 13.13 1.44 -15.94
N THR A 158 12.08 1.09 -15.17
CA THR A 158 11.56 1.94 -14.09
C THR A 158 12.59 2.11 -12.97
N LEU A 159 13.25 1.02 -12.54
CA LEU A 159 14.30 1.08 -11.51
C LEU A 159 15.48 1.97 -11.93
N TYR A 160 15.94 1.85 -13.18
CA TYR A 160 16.97 2.72 -13.75
C TYR A 160 16.53 4.19 -13.79
N SER A 161 15.29 4.44 -14.21
CA SER A 161 14.71 5.80 -14.27
C SER A 161 14.61 6.43 -12.88
N GLU A 162 14.16 5.67 -11.88
CA GLU A 162 14.12 6.14 -10.49
C GLU A 162 15.51 6.45 -9.93
N CYS A 163 16.50 5.57 -10.16
CA CYS A 163 17.87 5.83 -9.73
C CYS A 163 18.45 7.09 -10.41
N HIS A 164 18.12 7.32 -11.68
CA HIS A 164 18.53 8.53 -12.40
C HIS A 164 17.88 9.78 -11.80
N SER A 165 16.59 9.74 -11.49
CA SER A 165 15.91 10.84 -10.80
C SER A 165 16.48 11.11 -9.40
N LEU A 166 16.87 10.06 -8.66
CA LEU A 166 17.53 10.18 -7.36
C LEU A 166 18.94 10.78 -7.49
N LEU A 167 19.70 10.40 -8.52
CA LEU A 167 20.99 11.03 -8.81
C LEU A 167 20.81 12.53 -9.07
N CYS A 168 19.87 12.92 -9.94
CA CYS A 168 19.54 14.33 -10.19
C CYS A 168 19.15 15.06 -8.89
N TYR A 169 18.32 14.45 -8.06
CA TYR A 169 17.91 15.00 -6.76
C TYR A 169 19.12 15.26 -5.83
N LEU A 170 20.09 14.35 -5.82
CA LEU A 170 21.23 14.42 -4.91
C LEU A 170 22.36 15.35 -5.40
N THR A 171 22.43 15.62 -6.70
CA THR A 171 23.53 16.41 -7.30
C THR A 171 23.14 17.83 -7.70
N ALA A 172 21.85 18.10 -7.97
CA ALA A 172 21.42 19.40 -8.48
C ALA A 172 21.27 20.49 -7.40
N SER A 173 21.46 21.75 -7.80
CA SER A 173 21.22 22.92 -6.94
C SER A 173 19.74 23.14 -6.59
N ASP A 174 18.84 22.81 -7.53
CA ASP A 174 17.40 22.67 -7.28
C ASP A 174 17.01 21.18 -7.38
N PRO A 175 17.06 20.44 -6.26
CA PRO A 175 16.89 19.00 -6.24
C PRO A 175 15.59 18.51 -6.84
N ILE A 176 14.48 19.16 -6.49
CA ILE A 176 13.15 18.65 -6.83
C ILE A 176 12.81 18.93 -8.28
N ALA A 177 13.16 20.11 -8.80
CA ALA A 177 12.93 20.44 -10.21
C ALA A 177 13.69 19.49 -11.14
N ALA A 178 14.98 19.25 -10.87
CA ALA A 178 15.81 18.36 -11.67
C ALA A 178 15.31 16.90 -11.64
N ALA A 179 14.86 16.43 -10.48
CA ALA A 179 14.33 15.07 -10.34
C ALA A 179 12.98 14.88 -11.03
N LEU A 180 12.07 15.86 -10.92
CA LEU A 180 10.79 15.83 -11.62
C LEU A 180 10.99 15.86 -13.14
N GLU A 181 11.89 16.69 -13.65
CA GLU A 181 12.23 16.72 -15.07
C GLU A 181 12.77 15.36 -15.56
N ALA A 182 13.60 14.69 -14.76
CA ALA A 182 14.09 13.35 -15.07
C ALA A 182 12.97 12.29 -15.11
N PHE A 183 12.00 12.39 -14.20
CA PHE A 183 10.80 11.55 -14.23
C PHE A 183 9.94 11.82 -15.46
N HIS A 184 9.64 13.09 -15.78
CA HIS A 184 8.82 13.47 -16.94
C HIS A 184 9.45 13.00 -18.26
N LYS A 185 10.78 13.18 -18.41
CA LYS A 185 11.52 12.66 -19.58
C LYS A 185 11.40 11.15 -19.70
N SER A 186 11.52 10.42 -18.59
CA SER A 186 11.41 8.96 -18.59
C SER A 186 9.99 8.51 -18.91
N LEU A 187 8.96 9.13 -18.33
CA LEU A 187 7.55 8.89 -18.65
C LEU A 187 7.25 9.12 -20.14
N ALA A 188 7.76 10.21 -20.72
CA ALA A 188 7.60 10.49 -22.15
C ALA A 188 8.23 9.40 -23.03
N LEU A 189 9.40 8.86 -22.65
CA LEU A 189 10.04 7.75 -23.36
C LEU A 189 9.24 6.45 -23.27
N PHE A 190 8.68 6.14 -22.10
CA PHE A 190 7.80 4.98 -21.93
C PHE A 190 6.56 5.09 -22.82
N SER A 191 5.92 6.26 -22.84
CA SER A 191 4.76 6.52 -23.71
C SER A 191 5.14 6.44 -25.20
N ALA A 192 6.29 6.97 -25.60
CA ALA A 192 6.77 6.87 -26.98
C ALA A 192 7.14 5.43 -27.39
N SER A 193 7.52 4.59 -26.42
CA SER A 193 7.79 3.16 -26.64
C SER A 193 6.51 2.36 -26.86
N THR A 194 5.33 2.97 -26.64
CA THR A 194 4.02 2.40 -26.99
C THR A 194 3.56 2.92 -28.35
N GLY A 195 3.26 2.02 -29.28
CA GLY A 195 2.56 2.40 -30.49
C GLY A 195 1.12 2.84 -30.18
N PRO A 196 0.43 3.59 -31.08
CA PRO A 196 -0.92 4.13 -30.85
C PRO A 196 -2.03 3.10 -30.57
N LEU A 197 -1.74 1.81 -30.69
CA LEU A 197 -2.73 0.71 -30.73
C LEU A 197 -2.47 -0.38 -29.69
N GLN A 198 -1.52 -0.22 -28.76
CA GLN A 198 -1.20 -1.26 -27.77
C GLN A 198 -1.24 -0.73 -26.34
N SER A 199 -2.38 -0.93 -25.68
CA SER A 199 -2.46 -0.91 -24.22
C SER A 199 -1.78 -2.17 -23.66
N ASN A 200 -0.45 -2.15 -23.54
CA ASN A 200 0.28 -3.25 -22.91
C ASN A 200 0.16 -3.12 -21.39
N ALA A 201 -0.49 -4.09 -20.73
CA ALA A 201 -0.69 -4.11 -19.27
C ALA A 201 0.63 -3.92 -18.48
N SER A 202 1.72 -4.56 -18.94
CA SER A 202 3.04 -4.43 -18.32
C SER A 202 3.63 -3.01 -18.39
N ILE A 203 3.27 -2.21 -19.39
CA ILE A 203 3.71 -0.82 -19.51
C ILE A 203 2.90 0.06 -18.56
N SER A 204 1.60 -0.20 -18.46
CA SER A 204 0.74 0.48 -17.49
C SER A 204 1.23 0.24 -16.05
N GLU A 205 1.58 -1.01 -15.70
CA GLU A 205 2.18 -1.36 -14.41
C GLU A 205 3.51 -0.62 -14.17
N ALA A 206 4.40 -0.60 -15.16
CA ALA A 206 5.70 0.05 -15.02
C ALA A 206 5.60 1.58 -14.92
N GLN A 207 4.66 2.18 -15.64
CA GLN A 207 4.30 3.59 -15.50
C GLN A 207 3.74 3.88 -14.10
N GLU A 208 2.83 3.04 -13.60
CA GLU A 208 2.29 3.17 -12.25
C GLU A 208 3.41 3.14 -11.19
N LEU A 209 4.34 2.19 -11.29
CA LEU A 209 5.51 2.10 -10.43
C LEU A 209 6.38 3.36 -10.49
N MET A 210 6.60 3.93 -11.69
CA MET A 210 7.37 5.16 -11.83
C MET A 210 6.67 6.36 -11.19
N HIS A 211 5.33 6.46 -11.31
CA HIS A 211 4.55 7.46 -10.59
C HIS A 211 4.64 7.24 -9.07
N GLN A 212 4.67 6.00 -8.58
CA GLN A 212 4.89 5.68 -7.16
C GLN A 212 6.28 6.12 -6.70
N GLY A 213 7.34 5.90 -7.49
CA GLY A 213 8.68 6.40 -7.22
C GLY A 213 8.74 7.93 -7.16
N LYS A 214 8.05 8.63 -8.08
CA LYS A 214 7.90 10.10 -8.07
C LYS A 214 7.19 10.58 -6.80
N ALA A 215 6.09 9.93 -6.43
CA ALA A 215 5.32 10.22 -5.23
C ALA A 215 6.15 10.03 -3.94
N GLN A 216 6.91 8.93 -3.86
CA GLN A 216 7.83 8.65 -2.76
C GLN A 216 8.91 9.73 -2.60
N LEU A 217 9.50 10.20 -3.72
CA LEU A 217 10.48 11.29 -3.70
C LEU A 217 9.87 12.61 -3.23
N LEU A 218 8.67 12.94 -3.73
CA LEU A 218 7.93 14.12 -3.27
C LEU A 218 7.66 14.06 -1.77
N ALA A 219 7.19 12.91 -1.26
CA ALA A 219 6.92 12.73 0.17
C ALA A 219 8.20 12.90 1.00
N HIS A 220 9.32 12.31 0.56
CA HIS A 220 10.61 12.46 1.21
C HIS A 220 11.08 13.93 1.25
N HIS A 221 10.97 14.65 0.13
CA HIS A 221 11.35 16.06 0.02
C HIS A 221 10.47 16.95 0.92
N ASN A 222 9.15 16.79 0.84
CA ASN A 222 8.17 17.60 1.56
C ASN A 222 8.30 17.46 3.08
N ALA A 223 8.73 16.29 3.56
CA ALA A 223 8.94 16.06 4.99
C ALA A 223 10.18 16.80 5.55
N ARG A 224 11.11 17.24 4.68
CA ARG A 224 12.44 17.76 5.08
C ARG A 224 12.72 19.18 4.63
N ARG A 225 12.04 19.65 3.59
CA ARG A 225 12.32 20.92 2.94
C ARG A 225 11.03 21.71 2.75
N ILE A 226 11.20 23.02 2.69
CA ILE A 226 10.13 23.93 2.27
C ILE A 226 9.79 23.59 0.82
N TYR A 227 8.52 23.31 0.56
CA TYR A 227 8.04 22.92 -0.75
C TYR A 227 6.83 23.76 -1.17
N LYS A 228 6.55 23.76 -2.48
CA LYS A 228 5.37 24.43 -3.05
C LYS A 228 4.22 23.42 -3.15
N PRO A 229 3.10 23.62 -2.42
CA PRO A 229 1.97 22.68 -2.46
C PRO A 229 1.31 22.55 -3.82
N SER A 230 1.39 23.61 -4.65
CA SER A 230 0.88 23.59 -6.03
C SER A 230 1.64 22.62 -6.92
N THR A 231 2.96 22.48 -6.73
CA THR A 231 3.79 21.52 -7.47
C THR A 231 3.37 20.10 -7.15
N VAL A 232 3.31 19.77 -5.85
CA VAL A 232 2.89 18.43 -5.37
C VAL A 232 1.49 18.09 -5.89
N ARG A 233 0.56 19.05 -5.80
CA ARG A 233 -0.80 18.90 -6.32
C ARG A 233 -0.80 18.60 -7.82
N SER A 234 -0.09 19.38 -8.62
CA SER A 234 -0.04 19.19 -10.07
C SER A 234 0.44 17.79 -10.45
N GLU A 235 1.54 17.34 -9.83
CA GLU A 235 2.12 16.03 -10.09
C GLU A 235 1.21 14.87 -9.67
N LEU A 236 0.52 15.02 -8.53
CA LEU A 236 -0.40 13.99 -8.02
C LEU A 236 -1.72 13.98 -8.80
N THR A 237 -2.25 15.13 -9.24
CA THR A 237 -3.45 15.18 -10.08
C THR A 237 -3.23 14.44 -11.41
N GLU A 238 -2.07 14.63 -12.04
CA GLU A 238 -1.69 13.85 -13.24
C GLU A 238 -1.65 12.34 -12.93
N SER A 239 -1.01 11.97 -11.82
CA SER A 239 -0.86 10.57 -11.40
C SER A 239 -2.22 9.91 -11.10
N ILE A 240 -3.14 10.62 -10.45
CA ILE A 240 -4.50 10.14 -10.13
C ILE A 240 -5.37 10.03 -11.38
N ALA A 241 -5.19 10.94 -12.34
CA ALA A 241 -5.92 10.87 -13.62
C ALA A 241 -5.56 9.60 -14.40
N MET A 242 -4.30 9.16 -14.34
CA MET A 242 -3.84 7.91 -14.97
C MET A 242 -4.17 6.68 -14.12
N PHE A 243 -4.00 6.76 -12.80
CA PHE A 243 -4.13 5.63 -11.87
C PHE A 243 -5.08 5.96 -10.70
N PRO A 244 -6.40 6.03 -10.96
CA PRO A 244 -7.38 6.53 -9.99
C PRO A 244 -7.58 5.63 -8.76
N SER A 245 -7.17 4.36 -8.82
CA SER A 245 -7.30 3.41 -7.70
C SER A 245 -6.04 3.30 -6.83
N ASN A 246 -4.95 4.00 -7.18
CA ASN A 246 -3.72 3.89 -6.43
C ASN A 246 -3.78 4.70 -5.12
N THR A 247 -3.73 4.00 -3.99
CA THR A 247 -3.89 4.61 -2.66
C THR A 247 -2.72 5.48 -2.24
N ILE A 248 -1.52 5.29 -2.79
CA ILE A 248 -0.35 6.12 -2.47
C ILE A 248 -0.62 7.56 -2.92
N PHE A 249 -1.08 7.73 -4.17
CA PHE A 249 -1.37 9.06 -4.71
C PHE A 249 -2.55 9.71 -4.00
N LEU A 250 -3.61 8.95 -3.76
CA LEU A 250 -4.81 9.42 -3.09
C LEU A 250 -4.52 9.89 -1.67
N ASN A 251 -3.81 9.09 -0.87
CA ASN A 251 -3.43 9.46 0.50
C ASN A 251 -2.52 10.68 0.51
N GLN A 252 -1.47 10.70 -0.32
CA GLN A 252 -0.54 11.82 -0.36
C GLN A 252 -1.21 13.12 -0.85
N TYR A 253 -2.18 13.03 -1.76
CA TYR A 253 -2.96 14.18 -2.22
C TYR A 253 -3.86 14.71 -1.10
N ALA A 254 -4.57 13.82 -0.40
CA ALA A 254 -5.39 14.19 0.75
C ALA A 254 -4.57 14.85 1.86
N ASP A 255 -3.40 14.27 2.20
CA ASP A 255 -2.48 14.84 3.19
C ASP A 255 -1.95 16.22 2.78
N ASN A 256 -1.70 16.44 1.48
CA ASN A 256 -1.28 17.74 0.97
C ASN A 256 -2.38 18.79 1.10
N GLU A 257 -3.63 18.47 0.74
CA GLU A 257 -4.73 19.45 0.81
C GLU A 257 -5.20 19.71 2.24
N ALA A 258 -5.19 18.69 3.11
CA ALA A 258 -5.56 18.82 4.53
C ALA A 258 -4.69 19.85 5.26
N ARG A 259 -3.41 19.97 4.89
CA ARG A 259 -2.48 20.99 5.44
C ARG A 259 -2.91 22.43 5.15
N PHE A 260 -3.70 22.65 4.09
CA PHE A 260 -4.12 23.99 3.65
C PHE A 260 -5.64 24.22 3.79
N ARG A 261 -6.39 23.27 4.38
CA ARG A 261 -7.85 23.31 4.53
C ARG A 261 -8.59 23.54 3.21
N ILE A 262 -8.08 22.98 2.11
CA ILE A 262 -8.71 23.07 0.78
C ILE A 262 -9.41 21.76 0.45
N ASP A 263 -10.29 21.32 1.35
CA ASP A 263 -10.85 19.97 1.35
C ASP A 263 -11.82 19.71 0.20
N ASP A 264 -12.44 20.76 -0.37
CA ASP A 264 -13.36 20.63 -1.51
C ASP A 264 -12.67 20.09 -2.77
N ARG A 265 -11.35 20.25 -2.89
CA ARG A 265 -10.59 19.71 -4.02
C ARG A 265 -10.43 18.20 -3.95
N VAL A 266 -10.26 17.64 -2.75
CA VAL A 266 -10.19 16.19 -2.54
C VAL A 266 -11.51 15.57 -2.96
N ARG A 267 -12.63 16.16 -2.56
CA ARG A 267 -13.96 15.72 -2.98
C ARG A 267 -14.17 15.81 -4.49
N SER A 268 -13.76 16.90 -5.12
CA SER A 268 -13.87 17.06 -6.58
C SER A 268 -13.09 15.96 -7.30
N ILE A 269 -11.83 15.72 -6.95
CA ILE A 269 -11.06 14.63 -7.58
C ILE A 269 -11.69 13.26 -7.34
N ILE A 270 -12.17 12.98 -6.12
CA ILE A 270 -12.83 11.71 -5.82
C ILE A 270 -14.07 11.54 -6.69
N LYS A 271 -14.91 12.57 -6.80
CA LYS A 271 -16.15 12.53 -7.59
C LYS A 271 -15.87 12.46 -9.09
N ASP A 272 -14.97 13.30 -9.59
CA ASP A 272 -14.80 13.58 -11.01
C ASP A 272 -13.80 12.64 -11.70
N VAL A 273 -12.94 11.97 -10.92
CA VAL A 273 -11.90 11.08 -11.43
C VAL A 273 -12.05 9.67 -10.85
N VAL A 274 -12.04 9.54 -9.51
CA VAL A 274 -11.96 8.23 -8.84
C VAL A 274 -13.26 7.43 -8.94
N LEU A 275 -14.40 8.10 -8.79
CA LEU A 275 -15.73 7.48 -8.79
C LEU A 275 -16.49 7.66 -10.11
N LYS A 276 -15.90 8.35 -11.10
CA LYS A 276 -16.55 8.62 -12.39
C LYS A 276 -16.70 7.37 -13.26
N SER A 277 -15.82 6.39 -13.10
CA SER A 277 -15.91 5.13 -13.84
C SER A 277 -17.03 4.24 -13.30
N ASN A 278 -17.82 3.65 -14.21
CA ASN A 278 -18.76 2.57 -13.88
C ASN A 278 -18.07 1.33 -13.28
N GLU A 279 -16.74 1.27 -13.37
CA GLU A 279 -15.87 0.23 -12.81
C GLU A 279 -15.09 0.72 -11.58
N SER A 280 -15.61 1.68 -10.82
CA SER A 280 -14.96 2.13 -9.60
C SER A 280 -14.68 0.96 -8.65
N THR A 281 -13.42 0.87 -8.22
CA THR A 281 -12.94 -0.26 -7.42
C THR A 281 -13.43 -0.16 -5.99
N ILE A 282 -13.41 -1.28 -5.26
CA ILE A 282 -13.71 -1.27 -3.83
C ILE A 282 -12.77 -0.34 -3.05
N ILE A 283 -11.52 -0.23 -3.49
CA ILE A 283 -10.49 0.63 -2.89
C ILE A 283 -10.87 2.10 -3.05
N ALA A 284 -11.30 2.51 -4.25
CA ALA A 284 -11.81 3.85 -4.52
C ALA A 284 -12.99 4.23 -3.60
N HIS A 285 -13.92 3.30 -3.41
CA HIS A 285 -15.06 3.47 -2.51
C HIS A 285 -14.66 3.59 -1.04
N ILE A 286 -13.76 2.74 -0.55
CA ILE A 286 -13.25 2.79 0.83
C ILE A 286 -12.51 4.11 1.06
N PHE A 287 -11.66 4.53 0.11
CA PHE A 287 -10.94 5.79 0.21
C PHE A 287 -11.89 6.99 0.25
N ALA A 288 -12.94 7.00 -0.59
CA ALA A 288 -13.95 8.05 -0.58
C ALA A 288 -14.61 8.20 0.81
N VAL A 289 -15.00 7.08 1.43
CA VAL A 289 -15.54 7.06 2.79
C VAL A 289 -14.52 7.57 3.81
N GLN A 290 -13.29 7.05 3.77
CA GLN A 290 -12.24 7.42 4.72
C GLN A 290 -11.89 8.91 4.64
N SER A 291 -11.78 9.47 3.43
CA SER A 291 -11.52 10.89 3.25
C SER A 291 -12.62 11.79 3.84
N GLU A 292 -13.89 11.41 3.66
CA GLU A 292 -15.02 12.16 4.23
C GLU A 292 -15.06 12.03 5.76
N MET A 293 -14.67 10.88 6.32
CA MET A 293 -14.54 10.69 7.76
C MET A 293 -13.39 11.51 8.35
N ALA A 294 -12.23 11.56 7.68
CA ALA A 294 -11.04 12.26 8.16
C ALA A 294 -11.20 13.78 8.18
N ARG A 295 -12.02 14.34 7.29
CA ARG A 295 -12.27 15.79 7.17
C ARG A 295 -12.90 16.41 8.43
N GLY A 296 -13.70 15.63 9.17
CA GLY A 296 -14.33 16.07 10.42
C GLY A 296 -15.31 17.25 10.27
N VAL A 297 -15.88 17.70 11.39
CA VAL A 297 -16.87 18.79 11.40
C VAL A 297 -16.24 20.13 11.00
N GLU A 298 -14.97 20.35 11.36
CA GLU A 298 -14.21 21.57 11.05
C GLU A 298 -14.00 21.77 9.54
N GLY A 299 -13.86 20.68 8.78
CA GLY A 299 -13.80 20.70 7.31
C GLY A 299 -15.18 20.60 6.63
N GLY A 300 -16.28 20.78 7.37
CA GLY A 300 -17.65 20.69 6.85
C GLY A 300 -18.14 19.27 6.59
N SER A 301 -17.57 18.26 7.25
CA SER A 301 -18.05 16.88 7.24
C SER A 301 -18.94 16.60 8.42
N THR A 302 -20.25 16.66 8.18
CA THR A 302 -21.25 16.26 9.15
C THR A 302 -21.42 14.75 9.13
N THR A 303 -21.96 14.19 10.22
CA THR A 303 -22.37 12.77 10.26
C THR A 303 -23.29 12.42 9.07
N TYR A 304 -24.14 13.36 8.64
CA TYR A 304 -25.01 13.20 7.46
C TYR A 304 -24.24 13.11 6.15
N ALA A 305 -23.15 13.87 5.98
CA ALA A 305 -22.31 13.80 4.78
C ALA A 305 -21.58 12.44 4.67
N VAL A 306 -21.09 11.93 5.80
CA VAL A 306 -20.48 10.59 5.86
C VAL A 306 -21.52 9.51 5.56
N ARG A 307 -22.70 9.58 6.20
CA ARG A 307 -23.85 8.68 5.94
C ARG A 307 -24.24 8.70 4.46
N GLY A 308 -24.44 9.87 3.87
CA GLY A 308 -24.77 10.00 2.44
C GLY A 308 -23.66 9.51 1.51
N THR A 309 -22.40 9.45 1.96
CA THR A 309 -21.32 8.85 1.19
C THR A 309 -21.35 7.33 1.29
N PHE A 310 -21.60 6.76 2.47
CA PHE A 310 -21.87 5.33 2.61
C PHE A 310 -23.06 4.89 1.76
N ASP A 311 -24.19 5.60 1.84
CA ASP A 311 -25.40 5.24 1.10
C ASP A 311 -25.15 5.25 -0.42
N ARG A 312 -24.41 6.25 -0.94
CA ARG A 312 -24.00 6.28 -2.36
C ARG A 312 -23.10 5.13 -2.75
N VAL A 313 -22.10 4.82 -1.91
CA VAL A 313 -21.14 3.76 -2.16
C VAL A 313 -21.81 2.38 -2.10
N LEU A 314 -22.68 2.15 -1.12
CA LEU A 314 -23.40 0.89 -0.95
C LEU A 314 -24.50 0.68 -1.99
N ALA A 315 -24.98 1.75 -2.64
CA ALA A 315 -25.88 1.63 -3.78
C ALA A 315 -25.19 1.10 -5.06
N THR A 316 -23.86 1.10 -5.12
CA THR A 316 -23.14 0.56 -6.29
C THR A 316 -23.11 -0.97 -6.31
N SER A 317 -22.94 -1.56 -7.49
CA SER A 317 -22.82 -3.02 -7.65
C SER A 317 -21.63 -3.61 -6.89
N THR A 318 -20.50 -2.89 -6.87
CA THR A 318 -19.29 -3.27 -6.13
C THR A 318 -19.46 -3.09 -4.63
N GLY A 319 -20.11 -1.99 -4.20
CA GLY A 319 -20.22 -1.64 -2.80
C GLY A 319 -21.23 -2.50 -2.03
N LYS A 320 -22.39 -2.78 -2.62
CA LYS A 320 -23.47 -3.53 -1.95
C LYS A 320 -23.06 -4.90 -1.43
N HIS A 321 -22.12 -5.56 -2.11
CA HIS A 321 -21.66 -6.91 -1.76
C HIS A 321 -20.35 -6.92 -0.97
N SER A 322 -19.86 -5.75 -0.54
CA SER A 322 -18.61 -5.63 0.20
C SER A 322 -18.83 -5.72 1.71
N ALA A 323 -18.38 -6.82 2.29
CA ALA A 323 -18.36 -7.00 3.74
C ALA A 323 -17.55 -5.92 4.47
N ALA A 324 -16.46 -5.44 3.86
CA ALA A 324 -15.63 -4.40 4.46
C ALA A 324 -16.40 -3.07 4.58
N LEU A 325 -17.13 -2.66 3.55
CA LEU A 325 -17.89 -1.40 3.56
C LEU A 325 -19.06 -1.44 4.54
N TRP A 326 -19.83 -2.53 4.56
CA TRP A 326 -20.90 -2.71 5.53
C TRP A 326 -20.38 -2.74 6.97
N SER A 327 -19.26 -3.43 7.21
CA SER A 327 -18.62 -3.44 8.53
C SER A 327 -18.13 -2.05 8.93
N LEU A 328 -17.54 -1.28 8.01
CA LEU A 328 -17.12 0.10 8.25
C LEU A 328 -18.31 1.02 8.57
N TYR A 329 -19.43 0.90 7.86
CA TYR A 329 -20.62 1.71 8.14
C TYR A 329 -21.22 1.36 9.50
N PHE A 330 -21.34 0.06 9.81
CA PHE A 330 -21.80 -0.41 11.10
C PHE A 330 -20.94 0.12 12.25
N LEU A 331 -19.61 -0.05 12.15
CA LEU A 331 -18.67 0.43 13.17
C LEU A 331 -18.66 1.96 13.28
N PHE A 332 -18.88 2.68 12.18
CA PHE A 332 -19.04 4.12 12.19
C PHE A 332 -20.27 4.55 13.02
N GLU A 333 -21.44 3.97 12.77
CA GLU A 333 -22.66 4.31 13.53
C GLU A 333 -22.52 3.94 15.02
N LEU A 334 -21.86 2.81 15.30
CA LEU A 334 -21.54 2.40 16.67
C LEU A 334 -20.63 3.44 17.36
N SER A 335 -19.61 3.95 16.65
CA SER A 335 -18.72 4.99 17.17
C SER A 335 -19.42 6.32 17.47
N LYS A 336 -20.57 6.57 16.83
CA LYS A 336 -21.42 7.74 17.10
C LYS A 336 -22.43 7.51 18.21
N GLY A 337 -22.56 6.29 18.72
CA GLY A 337 -23.53 5.91 19.75
C GLY A 337 -24.97 5.79 19.23
N ASP A 338 -25.18 5.82 17.91
CA ASP A 338 -26.52 5.72 17.31
C ASP A 338 -26.88 4.24 17.13
N MET A 339 -27.30 3.60 18.22
CA MET A 339 -27.54 2.16 18.24
C MET A 339 -28.75 1.75 17.39
N LYS A 340 -29.75 2.62 17.27
CA LYS A 340 -30.91 2.40 16.39
C LYS A 340 -30.47 2.32 14.94
N ARG A 341 -29.68 3.30 14.49
CA ARG A 341 -29.16 3.31 13.12
C ARG A 341 -28.15 2.20 12.87
N SER A 342 -27.33 1.86 13.87
CA SER A 342 -26.41 0.71 13.80
C SER A 342 -27.19 -0.60 13.53
N LYS A 343 -28.33 -0.79 14.20
CA LYS A 343 -29.24 -1.92 13.94
C LYS A 343 -29.82 -1.86 12.51
N ASP A 344 -30.28 -0.71 12.05
CA ASP A 344 -30.83 -0.57 10.69
C ASP A 344 -29.78 -0.90 9.62
N VAL A 345 -28.57 -0.38 9.76
CA VAL A 345 -27.44 -0.65 8.86
C VAL A 345 -27.07 -2.13 8.89
N PHE A 346 -27.05 -2.75 10.07
CA PHE A 346 -26.81 -4.19 10.20
C PHE A 346 -27.84 -5.02 9.44
N LEU A 347 -29.14 -4.72 9.60
CA LEU A 347 -30.22 -5.47 8.93
C LEU A 347 -30.15 -5.31 7.40
N GLN A 348 -29.85 -4.10 6.91
CA GLN A 348 -29.62 -3.87 5.48
C GLN A 348 -28.39 -4.64 4.97
N GLY A 349 -27.29 -4.61 5.72
CA GLY A 349 -26.07 -5.34 5.39
C GLY A 349 -26.28 -6.85 5.36
N MET A 350 -27.03 -7.41 6.32
CA MET A 350 -27.35 -8.83 6.38
C MET A 350 -28.13 -9.29 5.15
N THR A 351 -29.03 -8.45 4.64
CA THR A 351 -29.80 -8.74 3.41
C THR A 351 -28.88 -8.81 2.18
N ASN A 352 -27.83 -7.99 2.14
CA ASN A 352 -26.87 -7.96 1.03
C ASN A 352 -25.68 -8.92 1.21
N LEU A 353 -25.40 -9.37 2.43
CA LEU A 353 -24.27 -10.23 2.79
C LEU A 353 -24.70 -11.52 3.55
N PRO A 354 -25.67 -12.29 3.05
CA PRO A 354 -26.18 -13.45 3.78
C PRO A 354 -25.13 -14.55 4.00
N TRP A 355 -24.03 -14.57 3.23
CA TRP A 355 -22.95 -15.55 3.34
C TRP A 355 -21.85 -15.15 4.34
N ASN A 356 -21.82 -13.90 4.82
CA ASN A 356 -20.71 -13.43 5.65
C ASN A 356 -20.99 -13.67 7.14
N LYS A 357 -20.50 -14.80 7.66
CA LYS A 357 -20.63 -15.14 9.08
C LYS A 357 -20.02 -14.06 9.99
N SER A 358 -18.82 -13.56 9.69
CA SER A 358 -18.14 -12.57 10.54
C SER A 358 -18.96 -11.29 10.71
N PHE A 359 -19.65 -10.86 9.65
CA PHE A 359 -20.55 -9.70 9.68
C PHE A 359 -21.81 -10.00 10.49
N ILE A 360 -22.46 -11.15 10.24
CA ILE A 360 -23.68 -11.56 10.98
C ILE A 360 -23.40 -11.66 12.50
N MET A 361 -22.21 -12.14 12.87
CA MET A 361 -21.79 -12.23 14.28
C MET A 361 -21.69 -10.86 14.98
N LEU A 362 -21.67 -9.74 14.25
CA LEU A 362 -21.67 -8.40 14.87
C LEU A 362 -22.95 -8.13 15.65
N ALA A 363 -24.10 -8.69 15.26
CA ALA A 363 -25.34 -8.55 16.02
C ALA A 363 -25.21 -9.10 17.45
N PHE A 364 -24.67 -10.30 17.60
CA PHE A 364 -24.49 -10.94 18.91
C PHE A 364 -23.38 -10.31 19.75
N ARG A 365 -22.49 -9.52 19.13
CA ARG A 365 -21.39 -8.85 19.84
C ARG A 365 -21.73 -7.42 20.27
N HIS A 366 -22.53 -6.72 19.48
CA HIS A 366 -22.69 -5.26 19.63
C HIS A 366 -24.15 -4.80 19.69
N LEU A 367 -25.13 -5.62 19.32
CA LEU A 367 -26.54 -5.23 19.25
C LEU A 367 -27.43 -5.94 20.27
N THR A 368 -26.87 -6.73 21.19
CA THR A 368 -27.64 -7.48 22.20
C THR A 368 -28.49 -6.58 23.09
N GLU A 369 -28.02 -5.38 23.39
CA GLU A 369 -28.75 -4.39 24.22
C GLU A 369 -29.94 -3.74 23.50
N VAL A 370 -29.98 -3.78 22.16
CA VAL A 370 -30.99 -3.05 21.35
C VAL A 370 -31.85 -3.96 20.47
N MET A 371 -31.41 -5.19 20.23
CA MET A 371 -32.21 -6.21 19.55
C MET A 371 -32.90 -7.09 20.58
N THR A 372 -34.19 -7.34 20.36
CA THR A 372 -34.95 -8.25 21.19
C THR A 372 -34.50 -9.70 20.97
N TYR A 373 -34.76 -10.57 21.94
CA TYR A 373 -34.52 -12.01 21.82
C TYR A 373 -35.07 -12.60 20.51
N ASN A 374 -36.28 -12.20 20.10
CA ASN A 374 -36.91 -12.69 18.87
C ASN A 374 -36.17 -12.22 17.61
N GLU A 375 -35.61 -11.02 17.63
CA GLU A 375 -34.81 -10.50 16.52
C GLU A 375 -33.46 -11.22 16.43
N LEU A 376 -32.77 -11.43 17.55
CA LEU A 376 -31.52 -12.19 17.59
C LEU A 376 -31.73 -13.66 17.17
N ARG A 377 -32.84 -14.29 17.57
CA ARG A 377 -33.21 -15.62 17.10
C ARG A 377 -33.43 -15.65 15.59
N ARG A 378 -34.07 -14.64 15.00
CA ARG A 378 -34.21 -14.53 13.54
C ARG A 378 -32.85 -14.41 12.85
N VAL A 379 -31.94 -13.60 13.41
CA VAL A 379 -30.57 -13.49 12.88
C VAL A 379 -29.85 -14.85 12.92
N TYR A 380 -30.00 -15.61 14.01
CA TYR A 380 -29.47 -16.97 14.10
C TYR A 380 -30.06 -17.90 13.03
N ARG A 381 -31.39 -17.85 12.83
CA ARG A 381 -32.04 -18.68 11.80
C ARG A 381 -31.55 -18.39 10.40
N VAL A 382 -31.26 -17.13 10.07
CA VAL A 382 -30.63 -16.77 8.79
C VAL A 382 -29.28 -17.48 8.62
N MET A 383 -28.51 -17.66 9.69
CA MET A 383 -27.27 -18.44 9.61
C MET A 383 -27.55 -19.91 9.26
N GLY A 384 -28.58 -20.51 9.83
CA GLY A 384 -29.01 -21.87 9.48
C GLY A 384 -29.53 -21.99 8.05
N GLU A 385 -30.43 -21.09 7.63
CA GLU A 385 -31.00 -21.03 6.28
C GLU A 385 -29.95 -20.82 5.18
N LYS A 386 -28.86 -20.14 5.50
CA LYS A 386 -27.73 -19.89 4.59
C LYS A 386 -26.59 -20.89 4.77
N GLU A 387 -26.84 -21.98 5.50
CA GLU A 387 -25.88 -23.07 5.74
C GLU A 387 -24.55 -22.59 6.30
N LEU A 388 -24.57 -21.49 7.07
CA LEU A 388 -23.38 -21.00 7.76
C LEU A 388 -23.07 -21.92 8.92
N ARG A 389 -21.85 -22.45 8.94
CA ARG A 389 -21.41 -23.38 9.98
C ARG A 389 -21.59 -22.79 11.38
N VAL A 390 -22.42 -23.43 12.20
CA VAL A 390 -22.57 -23.16 13.64
C VAL A 390 -21.98 -24.34 14.43
N PHE A 391 -21.33 -24.07 15.57
CA PHE A 391 -20.72 -25.12 16.39
C PHE A 391 -21.73 -25.83 17.29
N VAL A 392 -22.74 -25.10 17.77
CA VAL A 392 -23.83 -25.59 18.62
C VAL A 392 -25.13 -25.23 17.95
N ASP A 393 -26.01 -26.21 17.76
CA ASP A 393 -27.38 -25.91 17.37
C ASP A 393 -28.16 -25.39 18.58
N LEU A 394 -28.77 -24.22 18.44
CA LEU A 394 -29.50 -23.54 19.48
C LEU A 394 -31.02 -23.72 19.38
N GLU A 395 -31.55 -24.43 18.37
CA GLU A 395 -33.01 -24.62 18.26
C GLU A 395 -33.61 -25.31 19.50
N ASP A 396 -32.97 -26.37 20.02
CA ASP A 396 -33.38 -27.03 21.28
C ASP A 396 -33.38 -26.06 22.49
N VAL A 397 -32.39 -25.16 22.53
CA VAL A 397 -32.28 -24.14 23.58
C VAL A 397 -33.44 -23.14 23.45
N PHE A 398 -33.78 -22.73 22.23
CA PHE A 398 -34.88 -21.81 21.98
C PHE A 398 -36.23 -22.41 22.37
N GLU A 399 -36.49 -23.67 22.02
CA GLU A 399 -37.70 -24.39 22.41
C GLU A 399 -37.85 -24.46 23.94
N GLY A 400 -36.75 -24.75 24.64
CA GLY A 400 -36.74 -24.77 26.11
C GLY A 400 -36.95 -23.39 26.76
N VAL A 401 -36.56 -22.29 26.10
CA VAL A 401 -36.83 -20.92 26.57
C VAL A 401 -38.30 -20.54 26.32
N GLU A 402 -38.86 -20.92 25.18
CA GLU A 402 -40.28 -20.67 24.84
C GLU A 402 -41.23 -21.44 25.76
N ALA A 403 -40.94 -22.72 26.04
CA ALA A 403 -41.70 -23.52 26.98
C ALA A 403 -41.71 -22.90 28.39
N ARG A 404 -40.58 -22.32 28.84
CA ARG A 404 -40.50 -21.60 30.12
C ARG A 404 -41.29 -20.30 30.13
N ARG A 405 -41.28 -19.52 29.04
CA ARG A 405 -42.10 -18.30 28.89
C ARG A 405 -43.60 -18.59 28.89
N ALA A 406 -44.03 -19.71 28.30
CA ALA A 406 -45.43 -20.12 28.30
C ALA A 406 -45.96 -20.48 29.70
N ILE A 407 -45.07 -20.87 30.63
CA ILE A 407 -45.43 -21.31 31.99
C ILE A 407 -45.39 -20.15 33.01
N ARG A 408 -44.55 -19.11 32.79
CA ARG A 408 -44.43 -17.93 33.69
C ARG A 408 -44.25 -16.61 32.93
N PRO A 409 -45.32 -15.88 32.62
CA PRO A 409 -45.24 -14.64 31.84
C PRO A 409 -44.68 -13.43 32.62
N GLU A 410 -44.83 -13.36 33.95
CA GLU A 410 -44.53 -12.15 34.73
C GLU A 410 -43.07 -12.02 35.22
N THR A 411 -42.27 -13.09 35.18
CA THR A 411 -40.88 -13.10 35.69
C THR A 411 -39.80 -13.01 34.60
N ALA A 412 -40.18 -13.13 33.33
CA ALA A 412 -39.25 -13.24 32.21
C ALA A 412 -38.59 -11.91 31.81
N ASP A 413 -39.24 -10.77 32.06
CA ASP A 413 -38.73 -9.45 31.65
C ASP A 413 -37.58 -8.95 32.55
N GLN A 414 -37.42 -9.49 33.77
CA GLN A 414 -36.36 -9.08 34.71
C GLN A 414 -35.05 -9.89 34.57
N GLU A 415 -35.10 -11.11 34.01
CA GLU A 415 -33.90 -11.95 33.85
C GLU A 415 -33.13 -11.64 32.55
N ILE A 416 -33.77 -11.00 31.57
CA ILE A 416 -33.17 -10.60 30.28
C ILE A 416 -32.27 -9.36 30.43
N GLU A 417 -32.49 -8.52 31.45
CA GLU A 417 -31.64 -7.34 31.69
C GLU A 417 -30.25 -7.69 32.25
N ARG A 418 -29.98 -8.97 32.56
CA ARG A 418 -28.74 -9.45 33.19
C ARG A 418 -27.95 -10.52 32.42
N ALA A 419 -28.46 -11.03 31.30
CA ALA A 419 -27.81 -12.08 30.50
C ALA A 419 -27.66 -11.62 29.05
#